data_AF-A0A4U9UQX8-F1
#
_entry.id   AF-A0A4U9UQX8-F1
#
_cell.length_a   1.000
_cell.length_b   1.000
_cell.length_c   1.000
_cell.angle_alpha   90.00
_cell.angle_beta   90.00
_cell.angle_gamma   90.00
#
_symmetry.space_group_name_H-M   'P 1'
#
loop_
_entity.id
_entity.type
_entity.pdbx_description
1 polymer ?
#
loop_
_entity_poly.entity_id
_entity_poly.type
_entity_poly.pdbx_seq_one_letter_code
_entity_poly.pdbx_strand_id
1 'polypeptide(L)'
;MKKSRNLLQNLVISGTVGWLVLFVFLPNLMIIGTSFLTRDDANLVQMVFTLDNYTRLFDPLYGQVMLHSLNMAAIATLCCLLLGYPFAFILARLPQRVRPLLLFLLIVPFWTNSLIRIYGLKLFLSTRGYLNEFLMWAGIIDTPLRIMYTSAPWCWAGLHLIAVYGDAALLQPGKAG
;
A
#
# COMPACT_ATOMS: atom_id res chain seq x y z
N MET A 1 -48.96 10.30 -15.06
CA MET A 1 -48.25 10.20 -13.77
C MET A 1 -46.73 9.91 -13.83
N LYS A 2 -46.13 9.49 -14.97
CA LYS A 2 -44.67 9.18 -15.05
C LYS A 2 -43.71 10.38 -14.94
N LYS A 3 -44.14 11.59 -15.34
CA LYS A 3 -43.27 12.77 -15.48
C LYS A 3 -42.71 13.32 -14.15
N SER A 4 -43.51 13.28 -13.06
CA SER A 4 -43.09 13.77 -11.74
C SER A 4 -41.98 12.92 -11.10
N ARG A 5 -42.02 11.59 -11.31
CA ARG A 5 -41.04 10.65 -10.76
C ARG A 5 -39.64 10.85 -11.34
N ASN A 6 -39.54 11.18 -12.63
CA ASN A 6 -38.26 11.44 -13.29
C ASN A 6 -37.66 12.80 -12.87
N LEU A 7 -38.49 13.77 -12.48
CA LEU A 7 -38.05 15.10 -12.07
C LEU A 7 -37.48 15.08 -10.64
N LEU A 8 -38.14 14.37 -9.72
CA LEU A 8 -37.60 14.08 -8.39
C LEU A 8 -36.32 13.24 -8.45
N GLN A 9 -36.30 12.20 -9.28
CA GLN A 9 -35.10 11.37 -9.48
C GLN A 9 -33.93 12.20 -10.03
N ASN A 10 -34.16 13.07 -11.03
CA ASN A 10 -33.11 13.95 -11.53
C ASN A 10 -32.64 14.97 -10.50
N LEU A 11 -33.51 15.51 -9.64
CA LEU A 11 -33.12 16.43 -8.57
C LEU A 11 -32.24 15.76 -7.51
N VAL A 12 -32.59 14.53 -7.10
CA VAL A 12 -31.79 13.78 -6.12
C VAL A 12 -30.45 13.36 -6.73
N ILE A 13 -30.45 12.91 -7.98
CA ILE A 13 -29.22 12.55 -8.70
C ILE A 13 -28.35 13.79 -8.91
N SER A 14 -28.89 14.91 -9.38
CA SER A 14 -28.11 16.14 -9.60
C SER A 14 -27.59 16.74 -8.30
N GLY A 15 -28.36 16.67 -7.20
CA GLY A 15 -27.90 17.08 -5.88
C GLY A 15 -26.76 16.20 -5.37
N THR A 16 -26.88 14.88 -5.47
CA THR A 16 -25.85 13.93 -5.04
C THR A 16 -24.59 14.04 -5.90
N VAL A 17 -24.74 14.10 -7.23
CA VAL A 17 -23.63 14.25 -8.18
C VAL A 17 -22.97 15.62 -8.02
N GLY A 18 -23.75 16.69 -7.87
CA GLY A 18 -23.23 18.03 -7.64
C GLY A 18 -22.41 18.12 -6.35
N TRP A 19 -22.89 17.50 -5.27
CA TRP A 19 -22.14 17.40 -4.02
C TRP A 19 -20.82 16.63 -4.18
N LEU A 20 -20.87 15.45 -4.82
CA LEU A 20 -19.67 14.64 -5.07
C LEU A 20 -18.67 15.38 -5.97
N VAL A 21 -19.13 16.02 -7.04
CA VAL A 21 -18.27 16.81 -7.93
C VAL A 21 -17.66 17.98 -7.16
N LEU A 22 -18.44 18.72 -6.37
CA LEU A 22 -17.89 19.83 -5.60
C LEU A 22 -16.81 19.37 -4.63
N PHE A 23 -17.06 18.32 -3.82
CA PHE A 23 -16.09 17.89 -2.80
C PHE A 23 -14.94 17.03 -3.33
N VAL A 24 -15.10 16.34 -4.45
CA VAL A 24 -14.02 15.54 -5.06
C VAL A 24 -13.20 16.40 -6.00
N PHE A 25 -13.84 17.23 -6.82
CA PHE A 25 -13.16 17.97 -7.87
C PHE A 25 -12.43 19.22 -7.34
N LEU A 26 -12.95 19.87 -6.30
CA LEU A 26 -12.30 21.03 -5.67
C LEU A 26 -10.90 20.71 -5.10
N PRO A 27 -10.69 19.67 -4.26
CA PRO A 27 -9.35 19.34 -3.77
C PRO A 27 -8.44 18.83 -4.89
N ASN A 28 -8.97 18.12 -5.90
CA ASN A 28 -8.17 17.69 -7.05
C ASN A 28 -7.69 18.90 -7.88
N LEU A 29 -8.54 19.90 -8.12
CA LEU A 29 -8.14 21.15 -8.76
C LEU A 29 -7.11 21.92 -7.93
N MET A 30 -7.24 21.92 -6.59
CA MET A 30 -6.22 22.50 -5.71
C MET A 30 -4.88 21.75 -5.78
N ILE A 31 -4.90 20.42 -5.89
CA ILE A 31 -3.68 19.60 -6.06
C ILE A 31 -3.03 19.89 -7.42
N ILE A 32 -3.83 19.98 -8.48
CA ILE A 32 -3.33 20.35 -9.82
C ILE A 32 -2.73 21.76 -9.79
N GLY A 33 -3.41 22.73 -9.15
CA GLY A 33 -2.90 24.08 -8.96
C GLY A 33 -1.57 24.10 -8.22
N THR A 34 -1.48 23.39 -7.09
CA THR A 34 -0.21 23.29 -6.33
C THR A 34 0.88 22.47 -7.03
N SER A 35 0.53 21.58 -7.96
CA SER A 35 1.51 20.85 -8.79
C SER A 35 2.29 21.78 -9.74
N PHE A 36 1.71 22.91 -10.12
CA PHE A 36 2.38 23.94 -10.95
C PHE A 36 3.05 25.05 -10.13
N LEU A 37 2.91 25.05 -8.79
CA LEU A 37 3.44 26.07 -7.89
C LEU A 37 4.56 25.48 -7.02
N THR A 38 5.77 26.04 -7.10
CA THR A 38 6.90 25.66 -6.23
C THR A 38 6.70 26.14 -4.80
N ARG A 39 6.96 25.26 -3.82
CA ARG A 39 7.10 25.59 -2.40
C ARG A 39 8.52 26.10 -2.15
N ASP A 40 8.66 27.31 -1.62
CA ASP A 40 9.91 27.85 -1.12
C ASP A 40 9.77 28.16 0.38
N ASP A 41 10.78 27.78 1.18
CA ASP A 41 10.73 27.67 2.65
C ASP A 41 10.60 29.03 3.38
N ALA A 42 10.67 30.16 2.67
CA ALA A 42 10.62 31.51 3.26
C ALA A 42 9.38 32.35 2.89
N ASN A 43 8.68 32.03 1.80
CA ASN A 43 7.43 32.69 1.40
C ASN A 43 6.51 31.64 0.79
N LEU A 44 5.43 31.34 1.51
CA LEU A 44 4.55 30.18 1.30
C LEU A 44 3.97 30.02 -0.12
N VAL A 45 4.06 31.01 -1.03
CA VAL A 45 3.75 30.89 -2.46
C VAL A 45 4.53 31.96 -3.26
N GLN A 46 5.32 31.57 -4.26
CA GLN A 46 5.64 32.45 -5.39
C GLN A 46 4.94 31.95 -6.65
N MET A 47 4.25 32.85 -7.36
CA MET A 47 3.58 32.60 -8.65
C MET A 47 4.62 32.54 -9.79
N VAL A 48 5.57 31.62 -9.69
CA VAL A 48 6.50 31.31 -10.80
C VAL A 48 6.12 29.94 -11.33
N PHE A 49 5.66 29.90 -12.58
CA PHE A 49 5.40 28.66 -13.30
C PHE A 49 6.74 27.93 -13.51
N THR A 50 6.98 26.86 -12.76
CA THR A 50 8.18 26.04 -12.90
C THR A 50 7.80 24.60 -13.25
N LEU A 51 8.47 24.04 -14.26
CA LEU A 51 8.37 22.62 -14.64
C LEU A 51 9.37 21.75 -13.85
N ASP A 52 10.08 22.34 -12.88
CA ASP A 52 11.14 21.69 -12.11
C ASP A 52 10.62 20.60 -11.15
N ASN A 53 9.35 20.67 -10.73
CA ASN A 53 8.73 19.56 -9.99
C ASN A 53 8.60 18.29 -10.85
N TYR A 54 8.46 18.44 -12.17
CA TYR A 54 8.40 17.30 -13.09
C TYR A 54 9.78 16.76 -13.43
N THR A 55 10.84 17.59 -13.39
CA THR A 55 12.23 17.10 -13.57
C THR A 55 12.71 16.31 -12.34
N ARG A 56 12.24 16.65 -11.14
CA ARG A 56 12.46 15.86 -9.91
C ARG A 56 11.84 14.45 -9.96
N LEU A 57 10.78 14.24 -10.74
CA LEU A 57 10.22 12.90 -10.96
C LEU A 57 11.14 11.98 -11.77
N PHE A 58 12.02 12.54 -12.60
CA PHE A 58 13.04 11.79 -13.34
C PHE A 58 14.32 11.55 -12.53
N ASP A 59 14.40 12.07 -11.30
CA ASP A 59 15.52 11.81 -10.41
C ASP A 59 15.50 10.32 -10.00
N PRO A 60 16.62 9.57 -10.16
CA PRO A 60 16.70 8.15 -9.81
C PRO A 60 16.23 7.83 -8.38
N LEU A 61 16.30 8.78 -7.45
CA LEU A 61 15.79 8.60 -6.09
C LEU A 61 14.26 8.42 -6.04
N TYR A 62 13.49 9.22 -6.81
CA TYR A 62 12.04 9.08 -6.91
C TYR A 62 11.64 7.78 -7.63
N GLY A 63 12.39 7.41 -8.68
CA GLY A 63 12.21 6.14 -9.38
C GLY A 63 12.39 4.93 -8.45
N GLN A 64 13.39 4.96 -7.56
CA GLN A 64 13.60 3.90 -6.56
C GLN A 64 12.45 3.79 -5.56
N VAL A 65 11.92 4.91 -5.07
CA VAL A 65 10.77 4.91 -4.14
C VAL A 65 9.50 4.38 -4.83
N MET A 66 9.29 4.74 -6.09
CA MET A 66 8.18 4.23 -6.89
C MET A 66 8.29 2.73 -7.11
N LEU A 67 9.47 2.25 -7.54
CA LEU A 67 9.74 0.81 -7.71
C LEU A 67 9.62 0.04 -6.39
N HIS A 68 10.07 0.61 -5.28
CA HIS A 68 9.94 0.00 -3.97
C HIS A 68 8.47 -0.20 -3.57
N SER A 69 7.65 0.84 -3.76
CA SER A 69 6.21 0.80 -3.47
C SER A 69 5.48 -0.19 -4.39
N LEU A 70 5.85 -0.23 -5.66
CA LEU A 70 5.28 -1.15 -6.64
C LEU A 70 5.62 -2.61 -6.28
N ASN A 71 6.87 -2.87 -5.93
CA ASN A 71 7.31 -4.21 -5.52
C ASN A 71 6.59 -4.66 -4.25
N MET A 72 6.45 -3.77 -3.26
CA MET A 72 5.67 -4.04 -2.04
C MET A 72 4.22 -4.38 -2.34
N ALA A 73 3.57 -3.60 -3.22
CA ALA A 73 2.20 -3.88 -3.65
C ALA A 73 2.11 -5.23 -4.37
N ALA A 74 3.02 -5.52 -5.30
CA ALA A 74 3.03 -6.77 -6.05
C ALA A 74 3.18 -8.00 -5.15
N ILE A 75 4.14 -7.97 -4.22
CA ILE A 75 4.34 -9.05 -3.25
C ILE A 75 3.09 -9.20 -2.37
N ALA A 76 2.54 -8.10 -1.85
CA ALA A 76 1.34 -8.15 -1.03
C ALA A 76 0.14 -8.74 -1.79
N THR A 77 -0.06 -8.39 -3.05
CA THR A 77 -1.11 -8.96 -3.91
C THR A 77 -0.88 -10.46 -4.14
N LEU A 78 0.36 -10.88 -4.43
CA LEU A 78 0.69 -12.28 -4.67
C LEU A 78 0.51 -13.12 -3.40
N CYS A 79 0.96 -12.64 -2.25
CA CYS A 79 0.71 -13.27 -0.95
C CYS A 79 -0.78 -13.36 -0.63
N CYS A 80 -1.55 -12.29 -0.88
CA CYS A 80 -3.00 -12.29 -0.69
C CYS A 80 -3.69 -13.32 -1.59
N LEU A 81 -3.26 -13.45 -2.84
CA LEU A 81 -3.81 -14.43 -3.77
C LEU A 81 -3.45 -15.87 -3.35
N LEU A 82 -2.18 -16.11 -3.00
CA LEU A 82 -1.70 -17.44 -2.59
C LEU A 82 -2.32 -17.92 -1.29
N LEU A 83 -2.64 -17.03 -0.34
CA LEU A 83 -3.28 -17.40 0.93
C LEU A 83 -4.81 -17.36 0.83
N GLY A 84 -5.35 -16.34 0.16
CA GLY A 84 -6.79 -16.12 0.02
C GLY A 84 -7.46 -17.15 -0.88
N TYR A 85 -6.82 -17.58 -1.98
CA TYR A 85 -7.36 -18.57 -2.90
C TYR A 85 -7.60 -19.94 -2.23
N PRO A 86 -6.61 -20.59 -1.58
CA PRO A 86 -6.85 -21.87 -0.91
C PRO A 86 -7.82 -21.72 0.26
N PHE A 87 -7.78 -20.59 0.98
CA PHE A 87 -8.72 -20.32 2.06
C PHE A 87 -10.16 -20.26 1.56
N ALA A 88 -10.43 -19.52 0.48
CA ALA A 88 -11.75 -19.44 -0.15
C ALA A 88 -12.20 -20.79 -0.70
N PHE A 89 -11.29 -21.57 -1.28
CA PHE A 89 -11.58 -22.91 -1.79
C PHE A 89 -11.96 -23.89 -0.69
N ILE A 90 -11.23 -23.89 0.43
CA ILE A 90 -11.54 -24.69 1.61
C ILE A 90 -12.92 -24.26 2.14
N LEU A 91 -13.14 -22.96 2.32
CA LEU A 91 -14.40 -22.42 2.82
C LEU A 91 -15.61 -22.78 1.92
N ALA A 92 -15.40 -22.92 0.61
CA ALA A 92 -16.44 -23.35 -0.32
C ALA A 92 -16.80 -24.83 -0.19
N ARG A 93 -15.88 -25.67 0.27
CA ARG A 93 -16.06 -27.12 0.48
C ARG A 93 -16.53 -27.50 1.89
N LEU A 94 -16.58 -26.54 2.82
CA LEU A 94 -17.00 -26.79 4.21
C LEU A 94 -18.53 -26.94 4.36
N PRO A 95 -19.01 -27.69 5.37
CA PRO A 95 -20.44 -27.88 5.61
C PRO A 95 -21.15 -26.57 5.97
N GLN A 96 -22.40 -26.44 5.54
CA GLN A 96 -23.21 -25.21 5.69
C GLN A 96 -23.37 -24.70 7.12
N ARG A 97 -23.15 -25.54 8.14
CA ARG A 97 -23.22 -25.13 9.56
C ARG A 97 -22.02 -24.31 10.03
N VAL A 98 -20.80 -24.59 9.53
CA VAL A 98 -19.56 -23.90 9.96
C VAL A 98 -19.20 -22.71 9.09
N ARG A 99 -19.70 -22.67 7.85
CA ARG A 99 -19.48 -21.58 6.88
C ARG A 99 -19.85 -20.18 7.40
N PRO A 100 -21.06 -19.94 7.96
CA PRO A 100 -21.40 -18.61 8.48
C PRO A 100 -20.56 -18.23 9.70
N LEU A 101 -20.13 -19.20 10.53
CA LEU A 101 -19.28 -18.93 11.69
C LEU A 101 -17.86 -18.51 11.28
N LEU A 102 -17.26 -19.17 10.28
CA LEU A 102 -15.95 -18.77 9.72
C LEU A 102 -16.02 -17.40 9.03
N LEU A 103 -17.08 -17.13 8.27
CA LEU A 103 -17.30 -15.82 7.64
C LEU A 103 -17.47 -14.71 8.69
N PHE A 104 -18.21 -14.99 9.76
CA PHE A 104 -18.35 -14.07 10.88
C PHE A 104 -16.99 -13.79 11.53
N LEU A 105 -16.20 -14.82 11.83
CA LEU A 105 -14.87 -14.67 12.42
C LEU A 105 -13.90 -13.87 11.51
N LEU A 106 -14.06 -13.94 10.20
CA LEU A 106 -13.28 -13.15 9.24
C LEU A 106 -13.69 -11.66 9.23
N ILE A 107 -14.98 -11.37 9.42
CA ILE A 107 -15.50 -10.00 9.46
C ILE A 107 -15.17 -9.29 10.78
N VAL A 108 -15.11 -10.00 11.89
CA VAL A 108 -14.76 -9.44 13.21
C VAL A 108 -13.48 -8.58 13.18
N PRO A 109 -12.31 -9.07 12.70
CA PRO A 109 -11.08 -8.26 12.64
C PRO A 109 -11.14 -7.15 11.58
N PHE A 110 -12.09 -7.21 10.64
CA PHE A 110 -12.33 -6.13 9.69
C PHE A 110 -13.15 -5.00 10.33
N TRP A 111 -14.08 -5.32 11.23
CA TRP A 111 -14.85 -4.34 12.00
C TRP A 111 -14.06 -3.66 13.11
N THR A 112 -12.98 -4.29 13.59
CA THR A 112 -12.10 -3.65 14.58
C THR A 112 -11.35 -2.46 13.99
N ASN A 113 -11.20 -1.40 14.79
CA ASN A 113 -10.50 -0.17 14.40
C ASN A 113 -9.09 -0.49 13.87
N SER A 114 -8.81 -0.03 12.63
CA SER A 114 -7.53 -0.27 11.95
C SER A 114 -6.32 0.18 12.78
N LEU A 115 -6.45 1.24 13.58
CA LEU A 115 -5.39 1.70 14.48
C LEU A 115 -5.03 0.66 15.53
N ILE A 116 -6.03 0.08 16.21
CA ILE A 116 -5.81 -0.94 17.26
C ILE A 116 -5.08 -2.15 16.66
N ARG A 117 -5.48 -2.59 15.46
CA ARG A 117 -4.81 -3.70 14.76
C ARG A 117 -3.35 -3.39 14.44
N ILE A 118 -3.06 -2.19 13.94
CA ILE A 118 -1.69 -1.77 13.61
C ILE A 118 -0.84 -1.67 14.88
N TYR A 119 -1.35 -1.08 15.96
CA TYR A 119 -0.62 -0.98 17.23
C TYR A 119 -0.44 -2.33 17.91
N GLY A 120 -1.45 -3.21 17.86
CA GLY A 120 -1.37 -4.57 18.38
C GLY A 120 -0.32 -5.41 17.63
N LEU A 121 -0.30 -5.33 16.30
CA LEU A 121 0.75 -5.97 15.49
C LEU A 121 2.12 -5.38 15.77
N LYS A 122 2.25 -4.05 15.87
CA LYS A 122 3.51 -3.41 16.26
C LYS A 122 3.97 -3.88 17.64
N LEU A 123 3.09 -3.95 18.63
CA LEU A 123 3.42 -4.43 19.98
C LEU A 123 3.82 -5.91 19.96
N PHE A 124 3.12 -6.74 19.20
CA PHE A 124 3.40 -8.17 19.05
C PHE A 124 4.76 -8.42 18.37
N LEU A 125 5.07 -7.67 17.31
CA LEU A 125 6.35 -7.72 16.58
C LEU A 125 7.46 -6.88 17.24
N SER A 126 7.19 -6.27 18.40
CA SER A 126 8.16 -5.44 19.10
C SER A 126 9.28 -6.26 19.69
N THR A 127 10.44 -5.62 19.84
CA THR A 127 11.68 -6.20 20.39
C THR A 127 11.49 -6.78 21.80
N ARG A 128 10.43 -6.40 22.52
CA ARG A 128 9.99 -6.98 23.81
C ARG A 128 8.55 -7.51 23.78
N GLY A 129 8.05 -7.85 22.59
CA GLY A 129 6.72 -8.42 22.42
C GLY A 129 6.70 -9.91 22.77
N TYR A 130 5.50 -10.42 23.05
CA TYR A 130 5.24 -11.84 23.35
C TYR A 130 5.86 -12.80 22.33
N LEU A 131 5.98 -12.39 21.06
CA LEU A 131 6.61 -13.18 20.02
C LEU A 131 8.10 -13.44 20.33
N ASN A 132 8.85 -12.41 20.72
CA ASN A 132 10.28 -12.55 20.96
C ASN A 132 10.55 -13.35 22.25
N GLU A 133 9.73 -13.16 23.28
CA GLU A 133 9.78 -13.96 24.50
C GLU A 133 9.47 -15.44 24.22
N PHE A 134 8.50 -15.72 23.34
CA PHE A 134 8.20 -17.08 22.88
C PHE A 134 9.32 -17.70 22.04
N LEU A 135 9.96 -16.95 21.13
CA LEU A 135 11.07 -17.48 20.33
C LEU A 135 12.37 -17.65 21.14
N MET A 136 12.61 -16.81 22.16
CA MET A 136 13.68 -17.03 23.14
C MET A 136 13.40 -18.26 24.01
N TRP A 137 12.15 -18.45 24.45
CA TRP A 137 11.74 -19.65 25.18
C TRP A 137 11.85 -20.93 24.34
N ALA A 138 11.53 -20.86 23.05
CA ALA A 138 11.68 -21.95 22.09
C ALA A 138 13.15 -22.24 21.70
N GLY A 139 14.11 -21.43 22.15
CA GLY A 139 15.54 -21.63 21.90
C GLY A 139 15.98 -21.40 20.45
N ILE A 140 15.15 -20.72 19.64
CA ILE A 140 15.43 -20.47 18.22
C ILE A 140 16.30 -19.21 18.03
N ILE A 141 16.37 -18.31 19.03
CA ILE A 141 17.13 -17.06 18.96
C ILE A 141 17.70 -16.63 20.32
N ASP A 142 18.98 -16.26 20.33
CA ASP A 142 19.69 -15.79 21.54
C ASP A 142 19.60 -14.27 21.77
N THR A 143 19.18 -13.49 20.76
CA THR A 143 19.08 -12.03 20.84
C THR A 143 17.76 -11.50 20.27
N PRO A 144 17.24 -10.40 20.85
CA PRO A 144 15.93 -9.89 20.48
C PRO A 144 15.93 -9.30 19.06
N LEU A 145 15.24 -9.97 18.13
CA LEU A 145 15.15 -9.52 16.74
C LEU A 145 14.42 -8.17 16.65
N ARG A 146 15.13 -7.13 16.21
CA ARG A 146 14.57 -5.80 15.91
C ARG A 146 13.92 -5.79 14.52
N ILE A 147 12.89 -6.61 14.29
CA ILE A 147 12.22 -6.75 12.98
C ILE A 147 11.49 -5.46 12.57
N MET A 148 11.07 -4.63 13.53
CA MET A 148 10.30 -3.40 13.23
C MET A 148 11.06 -2.30 12.47
N TYR A 149 12.39 -2.33 12.49
CA TYR A 149 13.24 -1.40 11.74
C TYR A 149 14.28 -2.10 10.87
N THR A 150 14.52 -3.39 11.10
CA THR A 150 15.41 -4.14 10.23
C THR A 150 14.66 -4.48 8.99
N SER A 151 15.24 -4.04 7.91
CA SER A 151 14.80 -4.42 6.62
C SER A 151 14.95 -5.96 6.46
N ALA A 152 13.94 -6.80 6.75
CA ALA A 152 13.77 -8.17 6.24
C ALA A 152 12.36 -8.49 5.68
N PRO A 153 12.02 -8.13 4.42
CA PRO A 153 12.07 -9.06 3.25
C PRO A 153 12.70 -8.50 1.94
N TRP A 154 12.98 -7.21 1.85
CA TRP A 154 13.62 -6.53 0.69
C TRP A 154 15.09 -6.96 0.44
N CYS A 155 15.79 -7.61 1.38
CA CYS A 155 17.11 -8.20 1.07
C CYS A 155 16.97 -9.45 0.20
N TRP A 156 15.90 -10.23 0.35
CA TRP A 156 15.64 -11.39 -0.51
C TRP A 156 15.21 -10.97 -1.92
N ALA A 157 14.37 -9.92 -2.03
CA ALA A 157 13.99 -9.33 -3.31
C ALA A 157 15.15 -8.54 -3.97
N GLY A 158 15.99 -7.87 -3.17
CA GLY A 158 17.19 -7.17 -3.62
C GLY A 158 18.28 -8.13 -4.09
N LEU A 159 18.46 -9.27 -3.43
CA LEU A 159 19.36 -10.34 -3.88
C LEU A 159 18.86 -10.97 -5.19
N HIS A 160 17.55 -11.12 -5.37
CA HIS A 160 16.96 -11.57 -6.64
C HIS A 160 17.12 -10.54 -7.76
N LEU A 161 16.99 -9.23 -7.47
CA LEU A 161 17.19 -8.16 -8.45
C LEU A 161 18.67 -7.99 -8.82
N ILE A 162 19.61 -8.12 -7.87
CA ILE A 162 21.04 -8.08 -8.15
C ILE A 162 21.48 -9.31 -8.96
N ALA A 163 20.92 -10.50 -8.71
CA ALA A 163 21.19 -11.68 -9.53
C ALA A 163 20.66 -11.53 -10.97
N VAL A 164 19.45 -10.99 -11.15
CA VAL A 164 18.84 -10.78 -12.47
C VAL A 164 19.50 -9.62 -13.25
N TYR A 165 19.99 -8.58 -12.57
CA TYR A 165 20.68 -7.46 -13.23
C TYR A 165 22.20 -7.70 -13.40
N GLY A 166 22.80 -8.56 -12.57
CA GLY A 166 24.19 -8.97 -12.67
C GLY A 166 24.49 -9.75 -13.95
N ASP A 167 23.54 -10.57 -14.43
CA ASP A 167 23.65 -11.28 -15.71
C ASP A 167 23.58 -10.34 -16.93
N ALA A 168 22.86 -9.22 -16.83
CA ALA A 168 22.76 -8.23 -17.91
C ALA A 168 24.05 -7.42 -18.11
N ALA A 169 24.89 -7.31 -17.08
CA ALA A 169 26.18 -6.61 -17.14
C ALA A 169 27.33 -7.46 -17.71
N LEU A 170 27.16 -8.79 -17.78
CA LEU A 170 28.19 -9.71 -18.32
C LEU A 170 28.06 -9.96 -19.84
N LEU A 171 27.08 -9.35 -20.52
CA LEU A 171 26.85 -9.50 -21.97
C LEU A 171 27.31 -8.32 -22.84
N GLN A 172 28.14 -7.40 -22.34
CA GLN A 172 28.89 -6.47 -23.21
C GLN A 172 30.39 -6.79 -23.20
N PRO A 173 30.88 -7.69 -24.08
CA PRO A 173 32.30 -7.84 -24.30
C PRO A 173 32.83 -6.68 -25.16
N GLY A 174 33.76 -5.93 -24.58
CA GLY A 174 34.80 -5.22 -25.34
C GLY A 174 34.50 -3.78 -25.72
N LYS A 175 35.04 -2.84 -24.93
CA LYS A 175 35.78 -1.66 -25.41
C LYS A 175 36.84 -1.27 -24.38
N ALA A 176 37.95 -2.02 -24.38
CA ALA A 176 39.24 -1.53 -23.89
C ALA A 176 40.03 -1.12 -25.14
N GLY A 177 40.37 0.17 -25.22
CA GLY A 177 41.18 0.80 -26.25
C GLY A 177 41.57 2.18 -25.76
#